data_AF-A0A820SWT2-F1
#
_entry.id   AF-A0A820SWT2-F1
#
_cell.length_a   1.000
_cell.length_b   1.000
_cell.length_c   1.000
_cell.angle_alpha   90.00
_cell.angle_beta   90.00
_cell.angle_gamma   90.00
#
_symmetry.space_group_name_H-M   'P 1'
#
loop_
_entity.id
_entity.type
_entity.pdbx_description
1 polymer ?
#
loop_
_entity_poly.entity_id
_entity_poly.type
_entity_poly.pdbx_seq_one_letter_code
_entity_poly.pdbx_strand_id
1 'polypeptide(L)'
;MLKSIELLAMCHTKYLPVKLNRIKFFEPIVEELNALQTTGIFVPALGTQLNFAFTVLAGDNLGSNDIGGFQKNFNDGQFCRHCHINYDQRLIPLSEISPPHRTRNQHDNLVQQIINLNNDSIVQGVADISPLSKLTNFHATTSLPNDLMHDFNEGLCSRVLLAMIKEASTKRILAYGEIEERLIAFEYGPNDKPNKGPVLRKKH
;
A
#
# COMPACT_ATOMS: atom_id res chain seq x y z
N MET A 1 12.71 21.68 20.94
CA MET A 1 12.72 21.58 19.47
C MET A 1 11.48 20.79 19.07
N LEU A 2 10.62 21.36 18.21
CA LEU A 2 9.45 20.65 17.67
C LEU A 2 9.95 19.49 16.78
N LYS A 3 9.46 18.27 17.02
CA LYS A 3 9.90 17.07 16.28
C LYS A 3 8.96 16.70 15.14
N SER A 4 7.66 16.61 15.45
CA SER A 4 6.59 16.25 14.51
C SER A 4 5.31 16.96 14.90
N ILE A 5 4.39 17.06 13.94
CA ILE A 5 2.99 17.43 14.14
C ILE A 5 2.17 16.28 13.58
N GLU A 6 1.27 15.74 14.39
CA GLU A 6 0.55 14.50 14.10
C GLU A 6 -0.96 14.78 14.11
N LEU A 7 -1.63 14.38 13.04
CA LEU A 7 -3.07 14.37 12.94
C LEU A 7 -3.57 12.93 13.14
N LEU A 8 -4.47 12.72 14.10
CA LEU A 8 -5.04 11.41 14.40
C LEU A 8 -6.53 11.39 14.08
N ALA A 9 -6.95 10.44 13.25
CA ALA A 9 -8.34 10.10 13.01
C ALA A 9 -8.57 8.61 13.28
N MET A 10 -9.60 8.29 14.06
CA MET A 10 -9.92 6.91 14.44
C MET A 10 -11.38 6.60 14.14
N CYS A 11 -11.64 5.41 13.60
CA CYS A 11 -12.98 4.89 13.38
C CYS A 11 -12.99 3.38 13.58
N HIS A 12 -14.09 2.84 14.08
CA HIS A 12 -14.24 1.39 14.16
C HIS A 12 -14.47 0.82 12.76
N THR A 13 -13.64 -0.15 12.38
CA THR A 13 -13.62 -0.76 11.03
C THR A 13 -14.99 -1.22 10.52
N LYS A 14 -15.87 -1.73 11.40
CA LYS A 14 -17.24 -2.14 11.07
C LYS A 14 -18.10 -1.06 10.38
N TYR A 15 -17.77 0.22 10.53
CA TYR A 15 -18.52 1.31 9.91
C TYR A 15 -18.03 1.63 8.49
N LEU A 16 -16.78 1.32 8.16
CA LEU A 16 -16.15 1.68 6.88
C LEU A 16 -16.70 0.95 5.64
N PRO A 17 -17.25 -0.28 5.71
CA PRO A 17 -17.86 -0.93 4.55
C PRO A 17 -19.06 -0.17 3.97
N VAL A 18 -19.75 0.64 4.78
CA VAL A 18 -20.87 1.45 4.31
C VAL A 18 -20.33 2.72 3.65
N LYS A 19 -20.54 2.85 2.32
CA LYS A 19 -20.03 3.98 1.52
C LYS A 19 -20.32 5.35 2.14
N LEU A 20 -21.55 5.57 2.63
CA LEU A 20 -21.92 6.84 3.27
C LEU A 20 -21.12 7.14 4.54
N ASN A 21 -20.91 6.13 5.39
CA ASN A 21 -20.13 6.30 6.63
C ASN A 21 -18.67 6.58 6.31
N ARG A 22 -18.14 5.93 5.28
CA ARG A 22 -16.78 6.14 4.79
C ARG A 22 -16.57 7.58 4.32
N ILE A 23 -17.51 8.12 3.52
CA ILE A 23 -17.48 9.53 3.10
C ILE A 23 -17.48 10.45 4.33
N LYS A 24 -18.41 10.24 5.27
CA LYS A 24 -18.51 11.04 6.50
C LYS A 24 -17.26 10.98 7.37
N PHE A 25 -16.52 9.87 7.34
CA PHE A 25 -15.28 9.71 8.09
C PHE A 25 -14.13 10.51 7.46
N PHE A 26 -13.99 10.46 6.12
CA PHE A 26 -12.89 11.13 5.42
C PHE A 26 -13.13 12.62 5.16
N GLU A 27 -14.38 13.06 5.07
CA GLU A 27 -14.75 14.47 4.83
C GLU A 27 -14.05 15.45 5.78
N PRO A 28 -14.11 15.31 7.12
CA PRO A 28 -13.41 16.23 8.03
C PRO A 28 -11.89 16.17 7.88
N ILE A 29 -11.33 15.02 7.52
CA ILE A 29 -9.87 14.86 7.28
C ILE A 29 -9.47 15.65 6.03
N VAL A 30 -10.26 15.55 4.96
CA VAL A 30 -10.00 16.28 3.71
C VAL A 30 -10.13 17.79 3.90
N GLU A 31 -11.15 18.23 4.64
CA GLU A 31 -11.36 19.64 4.97
C GLU A 31 -10.20 20.21 5.78
N GLU A 32 -9.80 19.52 6.86
CA GLU A 32 -8.69 19.93 7.72
C GLU A 32 -7.38 19.99 6.93
N LEU A 33 -7.04 18.93 6.16
CA LEU A 33 -5.82 18.93 5.34
C LEU A 33 -5.82 20.03 4.28
N ASN A 34 -6.97 20.34 3.68
CA ASN A 34 -7.07 21.48 2.75
C ASN A 34 -6.88 22.82 3.47
N ALA A 35 -7.44 23.00 4.67
CA ALA A 35 -7.25 24.20 5.49
C ALA A 35 -5.78 24.37 5.93
N LEU A 36 -5.11 23.27 6.29
CA LEU A 36 -3.68 23.26 6.63
C LEU A 36 -2.77 23.65 5.45
N GLN A 37 -3.20 23.40 4.21
CA GLN A 37 -2.46 23.82 3.02
C GLN A 37 -2.58 25.32 2.74
N THR A 38 -3.77 25.90 2.94
CA THR A 38 -4.03 27.31 2.62
C THR A 38 -3.79 28.27 3.78
N THR A 39 -4.36 27.94 4.94
CA THR A 39 -4.31 28.77 6.15
C THR A 39 -3.10 28.39 7.00
N GLY A 40 -2.78 27.10 7.10
CA GLY A 40 -1.71 26.60 7.96
C GLY A 40 -2.04 26.68 9.45
N ILE A 41 -1.05 26.48 10.30
CA ILE A 41 -1.15 26.65 11.76
C ILE A 41 -0.04 27.55 12.29
N PHE A 42 -0.38 28.42 13.22
CA PHE A 42 0.62 29.20 13.94
C PHE A 42 1.28 28.31 14.99
N VAL A 43 2.61 28.22 14.97
CA VAL A 43 3.39 27.48 15.97
C VAL A 43 4.12 28.48 16.87
N PRO A 44 3.63 28.75 18.09
CA PRO A 44 4.23 29.76 18.97
C PRO A 44 5.70 29.49 19.28
N ALA A 45 6.09 28.22 19.44
CA ALA A 45 7.47 27.82 19.68
C ALA A 45 8.43 28.17 18.53
N LEU A 46 7.92 28.44 17.33
CA LEU A 46 8.67 28.86 16.15
C LEU A 46 8.39 30.31 15.76
N GLY A 47 7.41 30.97 16.41
CA GLY A 47 6.96 32.32 16.05
C GLY A 47 6.49 32.46 14.60
N THR A 48 6.08 31.38 13.95
CA THR A 48 5.85 31.33 12.50
C THR A 48 4.58 30.55 12.16
N GLN A 49 3.90 30.97 11.08
CA GLN A 49 2.81 30.24 10.44
C GLN A 49 3.39 29.12 9.57
N LEU A 50 2.98 27.88 9.82
CA LEU A 50 3.38 26.73 9.00
C LEU A 50 2.23 26.28 8.11
N ASN A 51 2.47 26.27 6.80
CA ASN A 51 1.58 25.64 5.83
C ASN A 51 2.06 24.21 5.55
N PHE A 52 1.10 23.34 5.29
CA PHE A 52 1.37 21.95 4.96
C PHE A 52 1.17 21.72 3.47
N ALA A 53 1.68 20.60 2.97
CA ALA A 53 1.36 20.10 1.65
C ALA A 53 1.15 18.60 1.76
N PHE A 54 0.02 18.10 1.26
CA PHE A 54 -0.17 16.67 1.13
C PHE A 54 0.78 16.14 0.06
N THR A 55 1.47 15.04 0.36
CA THR A 55 2.43 14.40 -0.56
C THR A 55 1.93 13.03 -0.99
N VAL A 56 1.85 12.09 -0.04
CA VAL A 56 1.42 10.71 -0.28
C VAL A 56 0.62 10.17 0.90
N LEU A 57 -0.20 9.16 0.64
CA LEU A 57 -0.81 8.32 1.64
C LEU A 57 -0.20 6.92 1.52
N ALA A 58 0.61 6.56 2.52
CA ALA A 58 1.19 5.23 2.61
C ALA A 58 0.24 4.27 3.32
N GLY A 59 0.09 3.07 2.79
CA GLY A 59 -0.66 1.98 3.38
C GLY A 59 -0.39 0.68 2.63
N ASP A 60 -0.82 -0.44 3.21
CA ASP A 60 -0.70 -1.74 2.55
C ASP A 60 -1.45 -1.76 1.20
N ASN A 61 -1.22 -2.80 0.41
CA ASN A 61 -1.84 -2.91 -0.91
C ASN A 61 -3.37 -2.92 -0.88
N LEU A 62 -3.98 -3.53 0.13
CA LEU A 62 -5.43 -3.64 0.23
C LEU A 62 -6.04 -2.29 0.59
N GLY A 63 -5.50 -1.62 1.61
CA GLY A 63 -5.91 -0.29 2.07
C GLY A 63 -5.65 0.79 1.02
N SER A 64 -4.51 0.74 0.33
CA SER A 64 -4.20 1.67 -0.75
C SER A 64 -5.18 1.50 -1.92
N ASN A 65 -5.47 0.27 -2.35
CA ASN A 65 -6.48 0.06 -3.41
C ASN A 65 -7.88 0.51 -2.96
N ASP A 66 -8.26 0.18 -1.72
CA ASP A 66 -9.54 0.61 -1.14
C ASP A 66 -9.66 2.15 -1.17
N ILE A 67 -8.68 2.86 -0.61
CA ILE A 67 -8.65 4.33 -0.55
C ILE A 67 -8.57 4.93 -1.95
N GLY A 68 -7.86 4.30 -2.88
CA GLY A 68 -7.76 4.76 -4.27
C GLY A 68 -9.03 4.56 -5.09
N GLY A 69 -10.01 3.79 -4.60
CA GLY A 69 -11.20 3.43 -5.38
C GLY A 69 -10.93 2.34 -6.43
N PHE A 70 -9.86 1.56 -6.25
CA PHE A 70 -9.56 0.40 -7.08
C PHE A 70 -10.22 -0.87 -6.52
N GLN A 71 -10.31 -1.90 -7.36
CA GLN A 71 -10.74 -3.22 -6.90
C GLN A 71 -9.79 -3.79 -5.85
N LYS A 72 -10.34 -4.59 -4.93
CA LYS A 72 -9.61 -5.24 -3.84
C LYS A 72 -9.32 -6.72 -4.10
N ASN A 73 -9.80 -7.24 -5.23
CA ASN A 73 -9.47 -8.59 -5.66
C ASN A 73 -8.15 -8.56 -6.43
N PHE A 74 -7.14 -9.23 -5.89
CA PHE A 74 -5.81 -9.38 -6.51
C PHE A 74 -5.69 -10.62 -7.39
N ASN A 75 -6.76 -11.40 -7.49
CA ASN A 75 -6.77 -12.69 -8.17
C ASN A 75 -7.54 -12.67 -9.49
N ASP A 76 -7.94 -11.50 -9.99
CA ASP A 76 -8.70 -11.36 -11.23
C ASP A 76 -8.58 -9.97 -11.86
N GLY A 77 -8.88 -9.88 -13.16
CA GLY A 77 -8.96 -8.63 -13.92
C GLY A 77 -7.70 -7.76 -13.86
N GLN A 78 -7.89 -6.44 -13.91
CA GLN A 78 -6.81 -5.46 -13.79
C GLN A 78 -6.61 -5.05 -12.33
N PHE A 79 -5.81 -5.81 -11.60
CA PHE A 79 -5.66 -5.65 -10.13
C PHE A 79 -4.65 -4.58 -9.72
N CYS A 80 -3.80 -4.11 -10.63
CA CYS A 80 -2.74 -3.16 -10.32
C CYS A 80 -3.24 -1.71 -10.34
N ARG A 81 -2.89 -0.92 -9.31
CA ARG A 81 -3.18 0.53 -9.23
C ARG A 81 -2.22 1.41 -10.04
N HIS A 82 -1.12 0.84 -10.54
CA HIS A 82 -0.07 1.59 -11.25
C HIS A 82 -0.08 1.36 -12.76
N CYS A 83 -0.54 0.19 -13.21
CA CYS A 83 -0.57 -0.16 -14.63
C CYS A 83 -1.83 -0.97 -14.99
N HIS A 84 -2.07 -1.13 -16.29
CA HIS A 84 -3.20 -1.88 -16.85
C HIS A 84 -2.85 -3.35 -17.15
N ILE A 85 -2.06 -4.00 -16.30
CA ILE A 85 -1.78 -5.43 -16.43
C ILE A 85 -3.01 -6.26 -16.06
N ASN A 86 -3.31 -7.30 -16.85
CA ASN A 86 -4.35 -8.25 -16.52
C ASN A 86 -3.80 -9.41 -15.66
N TYR A 87 -4.68 -10.05 -14.89
CA TYR A 87 -4.29 -11.13 -13.98
C TYR A 87 -3.69 -12.36 -14.68
N ASP A 88 -4.17 -12.71 -15.87
CA ASP A 88 -3.63 -13.78 -16.72
C ASP A 88 -2.19 -13.51 -17.17
N GLN A 89 -1.81 -12.24 -17.25
CA GLN A 89 -0.49 -11.78 -17.67
C GLN A 89 0.53 -11.66 -16.53
N ARG A 90 0.13 -11.86 -15.26
CA ARG A 90 0.97 -11.58 -14.07
C ARG A 90 2.27 -12.38 -13.98
N LEU A 91 2.36 -13.51 -14.67
CA LEU A 91 3.54 -14.39 -14.68
C LEU A 91 4.48 -14.10 -15.86
N ILE A 92 4.09 -13.22 -16.78
CA ILE A 92 4.91 -12.82 -17.92
C ILE A 92 5.96 -11.82 -17.40
N PRO A 93 7.26 -12.02 -17.72
CA PRO A 93 8.29 -11.06 -17.36
C PRO A 93 7.96 -9.65 -17.85
N LEU A 94 8.16 -8.63 -17.00
CA LEU A 94 7.86 -7.24 -17.36
C LEU A 94 8.64 -6.74 -18.59
N SER A 95 9.80 -7.35 -18.87
CA SER A 95 10.60 -7.12 -20.08
C SER A 95 9.89 -7.54 -21.37
N GLU A 96 8.88 -8.41 -21.30
CA GLU A 96 8.17 -8.97 -22.46
C GLU A 96 6.81 -8.30 -22.70
N ILE A 97 6.16 -7.77 -21.66
CA ILE A 97 4.78 -7.29 -21.75
C ILE A 97 4.60 -5.77 -21.57
N SER A 98 5.51 -5.09 -20.86
CA SER A 98 5.49 -3.63 -20.65
C SER A 98 4.08 -3.00 -20.52
N PRO A 99 3.26 -3.39 -19.52
CA PRO A 99 1.89 -2.92 -19.39
C PRO A 99 1.85 -1.39 -19.25
N PRO A 100 0.91 -0.70 -19.91
CA PRO A 100 0.86 0.75 -19.86
C PRO A 100 0.52 1.24 -18.45
N HIS A 101 1.20 2.30 -18.02
CA HIS A 101 0.94 2.95 -16.74
C HIS A 101 -0.42 3.65 -16.77
N ARG A 102 -1.10 3.67 -15.61
CA ARG A 102 -2.34 4.43 -15.45
C ARG A 102 -2.01 5.92 -15.44
N THR A 103 -2.61 6.67 -16.36
CA THR A 103 -2.51 8.13 -16.35
C THR A 103 -3.67 8.76 -15.56
N ARG A 104 -3.50 10.01 -15.11
CA ARG A 104 -4.57 10.75 -14.41
C ARG A 104 -5.83 10.86 -15.27
N ASN A 105 -5.69 11.35 -16.50
CA ASN A 105 -6.80 11.53 -17.43
C ASN A 105 -7.55 10.21 -17.72
N GLN A 106 -6.84 9.10 -17.92
CA GLN A 106 -7.50 7.80 -18.14
C GLN A 106 -8.25 7.35 -16.89
N HIS A 107 -7.65 7.50 -15.70
CA HIS A 107 -8.31 7.15 -14.45
C HIS A 107 -9.55 8.00 -14.20
N ASP A 108 -9.47 9.32 -14.39
CA ASP A 108 -10.61 10.23 -14.23
C ASP A 108 -11.77 9.85 -15.15
N ASN A 109 -11.48 9.50 -16.42
CA ASN A 109 -12.49 9.02 -17.36
C ASN A 109 -13.15 7.72 -16.88
N LEU A 110 -12.38 6.78 -16.34
CA LEU A 110 -12.91 5.52 -15.78
C LEU A 110 -13.79 5.79 -14.56
N VAL A 111 -13.38 6.70 -13.67
CA VAL A 111 -14.17 7.11 -12.50
C VAL A 111 -15.51 7.72 -12.94
N GLN A 112 -15.51 8.59 -13.96
CA GLN A 112 -16.76 9.16 -14.50
C GLN A 112 -17.66 8.08 -15.12
N GLN A 113 -17.09 7.09 -15.81
CA GLN A 113 -17.87 5.95 -16.33
C GLN A 113 -18.53 5.16 -15.20
N ILE A 114 -17.80 4.85 -14.12
CA ILE A 114 -18.35 4.17 -12.95
C ILE A 114 -19.49 4.95 -12.30
N ILE A 115 -19.30 6.26 -12.09
CA ILE A 115 -20.34 7.14 -11.52
C ILE A 115 -21.61 7.12 -12.39
N ASN A 116 -21.44 7.16 -13.71
CA ASN A 116 -22.57 7.16 -14.67
C ASN A 116 -23.30 5.82 -14.76
N LEU A 117 -22.58 4.69 -14.60
CA LEU A 117 -23.18 3.36 -14.60
C LEU A 117 -24.08 3.12 -13.37
N ASN A 118 -23.81 3.81 -12.27
CA ASN A 118 -24.59 3.80 -11.02
C ASN A 118 -24.92 2.37 -10.52
N ASN A 119 -23.97 1.45 -10.67
CA ASN A 119 -24.02 0.07 -10.21
C ASN A 119 -22.65 -0.34 -9.64
N ASP A 120 -22.56 -1.50 -8.99
CA ASP A 120 -21.32 -2.01 -8.39
C ASP A 120 -20.34 -2.64 -9.42
N SER A 121 -20.33 -2.13 -10.65
CA SER A 121 -19.42 -2.64 -11.68
C SER A 121 -17.98 -2.20 -11.43
N ILE A 122 -17.04 -3.04 -11.85
CA ILE A 122 -15.61 -2.71 -11.90
C ILE A 122 -15.21 -2.56 -13.36
N VAL A 123 -14.64 -1.41 -13.72
CA VAL A 123 -14.17 -1.14 -15.09
C VAL A 123 -12.68 -0.93 -15.03
N GLN A 124 -11.93 -1.81 -15.71
CA GLN A 124 -10.47 -1.72 -15.78
C GLN A 124 -9.81 -1.58 -14.39
N GLY A 125 -10.34 -2.33 -13.41
CA GLY A 125 -9.84 -2.33 -12.04
C GLY A 125 -10.24 -1.12 -11.19
N VAL A 126 -10.99 -0.15 -11.73
CA VAL A 126 -11.57 0.96 -10.97
C VAL A 126 -12.98 0.55 -10.52
N ALA A 127 -13.24 0.71 -9.23
CA ALA A 127 -14.48 0.29 -8.58
C ALA A 127 -15.29 1.47 -8.04
N ASP A 128 -14.64 2.57 -7.66
CA ASP A 128 -15.31 3.75 -7.12
C ASP A 128 -14.43 5.00 -7.24
N ILE A 129 -15.00 6.17 -6.93
CA ILE A 129 -14.24 7.38 -6.66
C ILE A 129 -13.55 7.29 -5.29
N SER A 130 -12.31 7.78 -5.21
CA SER A 130 -11.61 7.89 -3.93
C SER A 130 -12.33 8.85 -2.96
N PRO A 131 -12.47 8.51 -1.66
CA PRO A 131 -12.95 9.45 -0.65
C PRO A 131 -12.03 10.66 -0.44
N LEU A 132 -10.78 10.59 -0.92
CA LEU A 132 -9.81 11.68 -0.86
C LEU A 132 -9.75 12.51 -2.16
N SER A 133 -10.65 12.27 -3.11
CA SER A 133 -10.69 12.97 -4.41
C SER A 133 -10.77 14.48 -4.32
N LYS A 134 -11.30 15.03 -3.21
CA LYS A 134 -11.39 16.48 -2.94
C LYS A 134 -10.16 17.05 -2.22
N LEU A 135 -9.18 16.23 -1.85
CA LEU A 135 -7.95 16.69 -1.21
C LEU A 135 -7.01 17.32 -2.25
N THR A 136 -6.61 18.57 -2.02
CA THR A 136 -5.65 19.26 -2.89
C THR A 136 -4.33 18.49 -2.91
N ASN A 137 -3.74 18.35 -4.09
CA ASN A 137 -2.53 17.56 -4.38
C ASN A 137 -2.68 16.03 -4.29
N PHE A 138 -3.88 15.49 -4.00
CA PHE A 138 -4.13 14.06 -4.05
C PHE A 138 -4.56 13.61 -5.45
N HIS A 139 -4.06 12.46 -5.90
CA HIS A 139 -4.65 11.70 -7.00
C HIS A 139 -4.37 10.20 -6.82
N ALA A 140 -5.37 9.35 -7.03
CA ALA A 140 -5.28 7.91 -6.74
C ALA A 140 -4.12 7.20 -7.47
N THR A 141 -3.77 7.63 -8.68
CA THR A 141 -2.65 7.03 -9.45
C THR A 141 -1.27 7.54 -9.07
N THR A 142 -1.13 8.64 -8.32
CA THR A 142 0.19 9.24 -8.02
C THR A 142 0.48 9.43 -6.54
N SER A 143 -0.55 9.38 -5.69
CA SER A 143 -0.43 9.67 -4.27
C SER A 143 -0.46 8.43 -3.38
N LEU A 144 -0.49 7.23 -3.97
CA LEU A 144 -0.59 5.94 -3.28
C LEU A 144 0.64 5.07 -3.60
N PRO A 145 1.79 5.31 -2.95
CA PRO A 145 3.03 4.59 -3.20
C PRO A 145 2.92 3.09 -2.90
N ASN A 146 3.91 2.32 -3.36
CA ASN A 146 4.05 0.92 -3.00
C ASN A 146 4.39 0.76 -1.52
N ASP A 147 3.99 -0.38 -0.96
CA ASP A 147 4.33 -0.72 0.40
C ASP A 147 5.67 -1.45 0.40
N LEU A 148 6.76 -0.73 0.61
CA LEU A 148 8.10 -1.32 0.60
C LEU A 148 8.24 -2.44 1.66
N MET A 149 7.54 -2.32 2.78
CA MET A 149 7.61 -3.34 3.83
C MET A 149 6.96 -4.63 3.37
N HIS A 150 5.71 -4.57 2.91
CA HIS A 150 4.98 -5.78 2.49
C HIS A 150 5.44 -6.32 1.13
N ASP A 151 5.72 -5.44 0.17
CA ASP A 151 6.08 -5.86 -1.20
C ASP A 151 7.53 -6.35 -1.28
N PHE A 152 8.46 -5.60 -0.68
CA PHE A 152 9.88 -5.91 -0.79
C PHE A 152 10.40 -6.72 0.39
N ASN A 153 10.27 -6.22 1.63
CA ASN A 153 10.88 -6.89 2.79
C ASN A 153 10.20 -8.23 3.08
N GLU A 154 8.88 -8.23 3.28
CA GLU A 154 8.09 -9.42 3.57
C GLU A 154 7.82 -10.26 2.32
N GLY A 155 7.66 -9.61 1.17
CA GLY A 155 7.38 -10.25 -0.11
C GLY A 155 8.63 -10.81 -0.80
N LEU A 156 9.34 -9.96 -1.53
CA LEU A 156 10.43 -10.39 -2.42
C LEU A 156 11.67 -10.89 -1.68
N CYS A 157 12.19 -10.10 -0.73
CA CYS A 157 13.43 -10.40 -0.02
C CYS A 157 13.36 -11.73 0.70
N SER A 158 12.28 -11.98 1.44
CA SER A 158 12.08 -13.24 2.17
C SER A 158 12.14 -14.46 1.24
N ARG A 159 11.48 -14.39 0.08
CA ARG A 159 11.43 -15.47 -0.92
C ARG A 159 12.77 -15.70 -1.60
N VAL A 160 13.44 -14.62 -2.00
CA VAL A 160 14.75 -14.68 -2.66
C VAL A 160 15.81 -15.22 -1.70
N LEU A 161 15.86 -14.71 -0.47
CA LEU A 161 16.79 -15.20 0.57
C LEU A 161 16.58 -16.69 0.83
N LEU A 162 15.32 -17.14 0.95
CA LEU A 162 15.02 -18.57 1.13
C LEU A 162 15.49 -19.41 -0.07
N ALA A 163 15.31 -18.93 -1.29
CA ALA A 163 15.80 -19.62 -2.49
C ALA A 163 17.33 -19.70 -2.53
N MET A 164 18.01 -18.59 -2.22
CA MET A 164 19.48 -18.54 -2.14
C MET A 164 20.04 -19.50 -1.08
N ILE A 165 19.40 -19.56 0.09
CA ILE A 165 19.76 -20.48 1.17
C ILE A 165 19.62 -21.94 0.71
N LYS A 166 18.51 -22.29 0.05
CA LYS A 166 18.28 -23.65 -0.48
C LYS A 166 19.34 -24.04 -1.51
N GLU A 167 19.69 -23.10 -2.40
CA GLU A 167 20.70 -23.31 -3.42
C GLU A 167 22.10 -23.47 -2.82
N ALA A 168 22.45 -22.62 -1.84
CA ALA A 168 23.73 -22.71 -1.12
C ALA A 168 23.86 -24.02 -0.33
N SER A 169 22.77 -24.51 0.27
CA SER A 169 22.72 -25.83 0.91
C SER A 169 22.90 -26.97 -0.10
N THR A 170 22.23 -26.90 -1.26
CA THR A 170 22.35 -27.90 -2.34
C THR A 170 23.78 -27.97 -2.87
N LYS A 171 24.43 -26.81 -3.04
CA LYS A 171 25.84 -26.70 -3.45
C LYS A 171 26.84 -26.99 -2.33
N ARG A 172 26.37 -27.32 -1.11
CA ARG A 172 27.21 -27.55 0.09
C ARG A 172 28.13 -26.37 0.42
N ILE A 173 27.72 -25.15 0.05
CA ILE A 173 28.39 -23.90 0.44
C ILE A 173 28.13 -23.63 1.93
N LEU A 174 26.93 -23.99 2.40
CA LEU A 174 26.55 -23.93 3.82
C LEU A 174 26.49 -25.35 4.38
N ALA A 175 26.97 -25.51 5.61
CA ALA A 175 26.85 -26.79 6.30
C ALA A 175 25.38 -27.04 6.69
N TYR A 176 24.97 -28.31 6.66
CA TYR A 176 23.65 -28.70 7.13
C TYR A 176 23.50 -28.32 8.61
N GLY A 177 22.40 -27.65 8.98
CA GLY A 177 22.17 -27.18 10.36
C GLY A 177 22.72 -25.78 10.68
N GLU A 178 23.66 -25.25 9.89
CA GLU A 178 24.36 -24.00 10.22
C GLU A 178 23.41 -22.79 10.33
N ILE A 179 22.42 -22.71 9.44
CA ILE A 179 21.42 -21.62 9.49
C ILE A 179 20.48 -21.79 10.68
N GLU A 180 20.09 -23.02 11.00
CA GLU A 180 19.17 -23.31 12.10
C GLU A 180 19.82 -23.00 13.45
N GLU A 181 21.10 -23.36 13.61
CA GLU A 181 21.91 -22.97 14.76
C GLU A 181 22.01 -21.46 14.90
N ARG A 182 22.30 -20.74 13.81
CA ARG A 182 22.36 -19.26 13.81
C ARG A 182 21.00 -18.62 14.13
N LEU A 183 19.90 -19.16 13.62
CA LEU A 183 18.56 -18.67 13.92
C LEU A 183 18.17 -18.94 15.39
N ILE A 184 18.56 -20.08 15.96
CA ILE A 184 18.32 -20.39 17.37
C ILE A 184 19.13 -19.45 18.27
N ALA A 185 20.39 -19.20 17.91
CA ALA A 185 21.29 -18.33 18.65
C ALA A 185 21.00 -16.83 18.49
N PHE A 186 20.21 -16.44 17.48
CA PHE A 186 19.90 -15.04 17.23
C PHE A 186 19.08 -14.44 18.38
N GLU A 187 19.55 -13.32 18.92
CA GLU A 187 18.86 -12.60 20.00
C GLU A 187 17.73 -11.73 19.43
N TYR A 188 16.56 -12.33 19.27
CA TYR A 188 15.36 -11.60 18.85
C TYR A 188 14.90 -10.61 19.92
N GLY A 189 14.55 -9.39 19.47
CA GLY A 189 13.87 -8.41 20.30
C GLY A 189 12.52 -8.93 20.81
N PRO A 190 11.97 -8.36 21.90
CA PRO A 190 10.72 -8.83 22.50
C PRO A 190 9.55 -8.91 21.50
N ASN A 191 9.46 -7.96 20.57
CA ASN A 191 8.41 -7.90 19.56
C ASN A 191 8.64 -8.85 18.37
N ASP A 192 9.86 -9.35 18.18
CA ASP A 192 10.24 -10.21 17.05
C ASP A 192 10.21 -11.70 17.40
N LYS A 193 10.16 -12.04 18.70
CA LYS A 193 10.06 -13.43 19.17
C LYS A 193 8.86 -14.21 18.57
N PRO A 194 7.67 -13.61 18.36
CA PRO A 194 6.57 -14.28 17.66
C PRO A 194 6.85 -14.53 16.18
N ASN A 195 7.74 -13.75 15.56
CA ASN A 195 8.08 -13.78 14.14
C ASN A 195 9.27 -14.70 13.82
N LYS A 196 9.63 -15.59 14.74
CA LYS A 196 10.68 -16.60 14.49
C LYS A 196 10.27 -17.49 13.32
N GLY A 197 11.12 -17.56 12.30
CA GLY A 197 10.90 -18.41 11.15
C GLY A 197 10.79 -19.89 11.54
N PRO A 198 10.03 -20.71 10.78
CA PRO A 198 9.95 -22.13 11.03
C PRO A 198 11.32 -22.80 10.84
N VAL A 199 11.62 -23.78 11.68
CA VAL A 199 12.80 -24.67 11.48
C VAL A 199 12.69 -25.31 10.10
N LEU A 200 13.78 -25.32 9.33
CA LEU A 200 13.82 -25.85 7.96
C LEU A 200 13.74 -27.39 8.00
N ARG A 201 12.54 -27.92 8.26
CA ARG A 201 12.32 -29.37 8.37
C ARG A 201 12.69 -30.06 7.06
N LYS A 202 13.46 -31.16 7.17
CA LYS A 202 13.71 -32.13 6.10
C LYS A 202 12.38 -32.52 5.44
N LYS A 203 12.25 -32.29 4.13
CA LYS A 203 11.44 -33.20 3.32
C LYS A 203 12.32 -34.41 3.05
N HIS A 204 11.93 -35.53 3.64
CA HIS A 204 12.47 -36.86 3.32
C HIS A 204 12.20 -37.19 1.85
#